data_AF-A0A2E4PIR9-F1
#
_entry.id   AF-A0A2E4PIR9-F1
#
_cell.length_a   1.000
_cell.length_b   1.000
_cell.length_c   1.000
_cell.angle_alpha   90.00
_cell.angle_beta   90.00
_cell.angle_gamma   90.00
#
_symmetry.space_group_name_H-M   'P 1'
#
loop_
_entity.id
_entity.type
_entity.pdbx_description
1 polymer ?
#
loop_
_entity_poly.entity_id
_entity_poly.type
_entity_poly.pdbx_seq_one_letter_code
_entity_poly.pdbx_strand_id
1 'polypeptide(L)'
;MKAIPNDFEAFLYWVKETKERIWSNFSESKKDGNWWNHKHQVLEGAKWIDPLSDLKILTDYILSFKNLEIFDNYLIEKWSFELLHQGYKEESIYMLASFCQPIDYYAILPYLNKVFRDLRLVEYEEKLARNSFNIYHLNLINKGIDVKYNLSKIVAFNDYEFCDDLYLLHYAWNELFEIGSTGYYQNVSLDNIEQKIREQASRLMERLT
;
A
#
# COMPACT_ATOMS: atom_id res chain seq x y z
N MET A 1 -7.96 41.15 -2.49
CA MET A 1 -7.87 40.11 -1.45
C MET A 1 -7.38 38.84 -2.09
N LYS A 2 -6.14 38.41 -1.83
CA LYS A 2 -5.71 37.04 -2.17
C LYS A 2 -6.26 36.15 -1.07
N ALA A 3 -7.07 35.15 -1.43
CA ALA A 3 -7.54 34.15 -0.49
C ALA A 3 -6.33 33.52 0.18
N ILE A 4 -6.30 33.54 1.52
CA ILE A 4 -5.33 32.78 2.30
C ILE A 4 -5.66 31.32 1.99
N PRO A 5 -4.73 30.53 1.39
CA PRO A 5 -4.98 29.10 1.23
C PRO A 5 -5.29 28.53 2.61
N ASN A 6 -6.36 27.76 2.71
CA ASN A 6 -6.68 27.01 3.93
C ASN A 6 -5.40 26.29 4.39
N ASP A 7 -5.05 26.34 5.68
CA ASP A 7 -3.73 25.91 6.19
C ASP A 7 -3.29 24.51 5.70
N PHE A 8 -4.26 23.65 5.38
CA PHE A 8 -4.07 22.35 4.74
C PHE A 8 -3.49 22.43 3.31
N GLU A 9 -4.01 23.31 2.44
CA GLU A 9 -3.49 23.51 1.08
C GLU A 9 -2.07 24.09 1.09
N ALA A 10 -1.78 24.97 2.04
CA ALA A 10 -0.43 25.49 2.26
C ALA A 10 0.53 24.37 2.73
N PHE A 11 0.07 23.50 3.63
CA PHE A 11 0.82 22.32 4.07
C PHE A 11 1.09 21.34 2.91
N LEU A 12 0.07 20.99 2.12
CA LEU A 12 0.24 20.10 0.96
C LEU A 12 1.20 20.69 -0.07
N TYR A 13 1.11 21.99 -0.33
CA TYR A 13 2.05 22.70 -1.20
C TYR A 13 3.49 22.64 -0.66
N TRP A 14 3.68 22.87 0.64
CA TRP A 14 4.99 22.78 1.28
C TRP A 14 5.57 21.36 1.26
N VAL A 15 4.77 20.34 1.56
CA VAL A 15 5.17 18.93 1.46
C VAL A 15 5.60 18.62 0.02
N LYS A 16 4.82 19.05 -0.97
CA LYS A 16 5.13 18.86 -2.39
C LYS A 16 6.45 19.52 -2.77
N GLU A 17 6.64 20.81 -2.48
CA GLU A 17 7.90 21.50 -2.78
C GLU A 17 9.09 20.86 -2.08
N THR A 18 8.93 20.46 -0.81
CA THR A 18 10.01 19.85 -0.03
C THR A 18 10.42 18.50 -0.60
N LYS A 19 9.45 17.66 -0.99
CA LYS A 19 9.70 16.39 -1.66
C LYS A 19 10.36 16.59 -3.02
N GLU A 20 9.85 17.51 -3.84
CA GLU A 20 10.46 17.84 -5.14
C GLU A 20 11.92 18.29 -4.98
N ARG A 21 12.22 19.06 -3.92
CA ARG A 21 13.60 19.49 -3.61
C ARG A 21 14.49 18.33 -3.17
N ILE A 22 14.00 17.45 -2.29
CA ILE A 22 14.73 16.26 -1.84
C ILE A 22 15.02 15.31 -3.01
N TRP A 23 14.03 15.08 -3.88
CA TRP A 23 14.19 14.26 -5.09
C TRP A 23 15.08 14.91 -6.14
N SER A 24 15.05 16.24 -6.30
CA SER A 24 15.98 16.94 -7.19
C SER A 24 17.44 16.75 -6.74
N ASN A 25 17.71 16.86 -5.44
CA ASN A 25 19.03 16.59 -4.84
C ASN A 25 19.43 15.11 -4.96
N PHE A 26 18.46 14.18 -4.90
CA PHE A 26 18.71 12.75 -5.11
C PHE A 26 18.98 12.42 -6.61
N SER A 27 18.31 13.11 -7.53
CA SER A 27 18.47 12.94 -8.98
C SER A 27 19.81 13.46 -9.51
N GLU A 28 20.42 14.44 -8.85
CA GLU A 28 21.78 14.90 -9.16
C GLU A 28 22.85 13.85 -8.81
N SER A 29 22.51 12.82 -8.01
CA SER A 29 23.45 11.80 -7.52
C SER A 29 23.60 10.56 -8.43
N LYS A 30 22.78 10.39 -9.48
CA LYS A 30 22.92 9.26 -10.43
C LYS A 30 22.66 9.69 -11.87
N LYS A 31 23.72 10.13 -12.53
CA LYS A 31 23.80 10.38 -13.98
C LYS A 31 23.89 9.08 -14.77
N ASP A 32 22.83 8.27 -14.81
CA ASP A 32 22.74 7.14 -15.75
C ASP A 32 21.31 7.04 -16.34
N GLY A 33 20.99 7.99 -17.20
CA GLY A 33 20.51 7.65 -18.55
C GLY A 33 19.09 7.15 -18.79
N ASN A 34 18.14 7.10 -17.84
CA ASN A 34 16.74 6.73 -18.20
C ASN A 34 15.62 7.29 -17.28
N TRP A 35 15.74 8.54 -16.82
CA TRP A 35 14.79 9.14 -15.85
C TRP A 35 13.51 9.76 -16.42
N TRP A 36 13.42 9.99 -17.74
CA TRP A 36 12.30 10.73 -18.34
C TRP A 36 10.97 9.96 -18.33
N ASN A 37 11.01 8.62 -18.37
CA ASN A 37 9.79 7.79 -18.34
C ASN A 37 9.20 7.60 -16.93
N HIS A 38 9.99 7.80 -15.87
CA HIS A 38 9.50 7.72 -14.48
C HIS A 38 8.94 9.07 -13.99
N LYS A 39 9.50 10.18 -14.48
CA LYS A 39 9.09 11.54 -14.09
C LYS A 39 7.66 11.89 -14.54
N HIS A 40 7.21 11.37 -15.69
CA HIS A 40 5.83 11.58 -16.18
C HIS A 40 4.80 10.68 -15.49
N GLN A 41 5.16 9.47 -15.05
CA GLN A 41 4.24 8.59 -14.30
C GLN A 41 4.00 9.08 -12.87
N VAL A 42 4.98 9.71 -12.23
CA VAL A 42 4.86 10.22 -10.86
C VAL A 42 4.11 11.57 -10.80
N LEU A 43 4.23 12.42 -11.82
CA LEU A 43 3.62 13.76 -11.83
C LEU A 43 2.19 13.80 -12.41
N GLU A 44 1.82 12.89 -13.32
CA GLU A 44 0.40 12.69 -13.68
C GLU A 44 -0.36 11.84 -12.64
N GLY A 45 0.36 11.20 -11.72
CA GLY A 45 -0.18 10.59 -10.49
C GLY A 45 -0.74 11.59 -9.48
N ALA A 46 -0.69 12.90 -9.76
CA ALA A 46 -1.33 13.95 -8.97
C ALA A 46 -2.88 13.99 -9.11
N LYS A 47 -3.52 12.90 -9.51
CA LYS A 47 -4.76 12.48 -8.85
C LYS A 47 -4.38 11.96 -7.46
N TRP A 48 -4.11 12.88 -6.52
CA TRP A 48 -3.90 12.59 -5.09
C TRP A 48 -5.14 12.01 -4.39
N ILE A 49 -6.14 11.62 -5.16
CA ILE A 49 -7.31 10.90 -4.72
C ILE A 49 -7.22 9.58 -5.46
N ASP A 50 -6.79 8.53 -4.75
CA ASP A 50 -7.27 7.21 -5.11
C ASP A 50 -8.72 7.15 -4.60
N PRO A 51 -9.75 7.23 -5.46
CA PRO A 51 -11.14 7.03 -5.02
C PRO A 51 -11.37 5.62 -4.43
N LEU A 52 -10.33 4.77 -4.42
CA LEU A 52 -10.29 3.43 -3.86
C LEU A 52 -9.54 3.34 -2.52
N SER A 53 -9.10 4.45 -1.93
CA SER A 53 -8.58 4.47 -0.56
C SER A 53 -9.73 4.17 0.41
N ASP A 54 -10.01 2.89 0.63
CA ASP A 54 -10.80 2.46 1.77
C ASP A 54 -9.98 2.78 3.01
N LEU A 55 -10.06 4.03 3.51
CA LEU A 55 -9.35 4.49 4.70
C LEU A 55 -9.54 3.49 5.85
N LYS A 56 -10.70 2.84 5.93
CA LYS A 56 -10.95 1.74 6.85
C LYS A 56 -9.96 0.57 6.64
N ILE A 57 -9.88 0.00 5.44
CA ILE A 57 -8.97 -1.12 5.15
C ILE A 57 -7.51 -0.72 5.36
N LEU A 58 -7.14 0.51 4.99
CA LEU A 58 -5.79 1.02 5.23
C LEU A 58 -5.53 1.18 6.74
N THR A 59 -6.47 1.74 7.50
CA THR A 59 -6.36 1.86 8.96
C THR A 59 -6.24 0.49 9.61
N ASP A 60 -7.10 -0.46 9.24
CA ASP A 60 -7.07 -1.84 9.76
C ASP A 60 -5.70 -2.50 9.47
N TYR A 61 -5.12 -2.26 8.29
CA TYR A 61 -3.76 -2.68 7.97
C TYR A 61 -2.70 -2.00 8.85
N ILE A 62 -2.76 -0.67 9.02
CA ILE A 62 -1.83 0.08 9.89
C ILE A 62 -1.92 -0.41 11.34
N LEU A 63 -3.10 -0.77 11.84
CA LEU A 63 -3.26 -1.31 13.20
C LEU A 63 -2.66 -2.71 13.37
N SER A 64 -2.28 -3.36 12.28
CA SER A 64 -1.58 -4.65 12.26
C SER A 64 -0.06 -4.51 12.43
N PHE A 65 0.47 -3.28 12.43
CA PHE A 65 1.90 -2.93 12.38
C PHE A 65 2.82 -3.79 13.27
N LYS A 66 2.45 -4.03 14.52
CA LYS A 66 3.28 -4.79 15.47
C LYS A 66 3.36 -6.29 15.22
N ASN A 67 2.39 -6.86 14.50
CA ASN A 67 2.30 -8.31 14.28
C ASN A 67 2.77 -8.74 12.89
N LEU A 68 3.23 -7.78 12.07
CA LEU A 68 3.70 -8.05 10.72
C LEU A 68 5.22 -7.89 10.67
N GLU A 69 5.93 -9.01 10.59
CA GLU A 69 7.39 -9.03 10.42
C GLU A 69 7.81 -8.31 9.12
N ILE A 70 6.94 -8.36 8.10
CA ILE A 70 7.11 -7.66 6.82
C ILE A 70 6.00 -6.61 6.70
N PHE A 71 6.24 -5.43 7.26
CA PHE A 71 5.35 -4.29 7.15
C PHE A 71 5.87 -3.26 6.12
N ASP A 72 4.98 -2.75 5.28
CA ASP A 72 5.33 -1.68 4.33
C ASP A 72 5.18 -0.30 4.97
N ASN A 73 6.29 0.24 5.50
CA ASN A 73 6.33 1.56 6.13
C ASN A 73 5.90 2.70 5.19
N TYR A 74 5.91 2.48 3.85
CA TYR A 74 5.38 3.44 2.89
C TYR A 74 3.90 3.75 3.13
N LEU A 75 3.15 2.77 3.64
CA LEU A 75 1.72 2.91 3.87
C LEU A 75 1.38 3.83 5.04
N ILE A 76 2.30 4.05 5.98
CA ILE A 76 2.09 4.96 7.11
C ILE A 76 1.96 6.40 6.61
N GLU A 77 2.81 6.78 5.67
CA GLU A 77 2.76 8.08 5.03
C GLU A 77 1.45 8.24 4.24
N LYS A 78 1.10 7.26 3.40
CA LYS A 78 -0.19 7.27 2.67
C LYS A 78 -1.36 7.44 3.63
N TRP A 79 -1.40 6.64 4.70
CA TRP A 79 -2.47 6.69 5.71
C TRP A 79 -2.56 8.06 6.38
N SER A 80 -1.43 8.68 6.71
CA SER A 80 -1.43 10.02 7.32
C SER A 80 -2.03 11.09 6.39
N PHE A 81 -1.77 11.03 5.09
CA PHE A 81 -2.39 11.96 4.12
C PHE A 81 -3.89 11.72 3.99
N GLU A 82 -4.33 10.46 3.97
CA GLU A 82 -5.74 10.10 3.91
C GLU A 82 -6.51 10.59 5.15
N LEU A 83 -5.92 10.49 6.34
CA LEU A 83 -6.49 11.08 7.56
C LEU A 83 -6.66 12.59 7.44
N LEU A 84 -5.62 13.32 7.00
CA LEU A 84 -5.71 14.77 6.84
C LEU A 84 -6.77 15.15 5.79
N HIS A 85 -6.87 14.38 4.70
CA HIS A 85 -7.87 14.59 3.66
C HIS A 85 -9.31 14.42 4.18
N GLN A 86 -9.55 13.47 5.09
CA GLN A 86 -10.83 13.29 5.77
C GLN A 86 -11.12 14.34 6.85
N GLY A 87 -10.22 15.32 7.04
CA GLY A 87 -10.41 16.44 7.95
C GLY A 87 -9.94 16.21 9.38
N TYR A 88 -9.20 15.12 9.64
CA TYR A 88 -8.46 14.96 10.90
C TYR A 88 -7.34 16.01 10.97
N LYS A 89 -7.15 16.63 12.13
CA LYS A 89 -6.28 17.82 12.29
C LYS A 89 -5.37 17.75 13.51
N GLU A 90 -5.26 16.58 14.12
CA GLU A 90 -4.37 16.33 15.24
C GLU A 90 -2.92 16.56 14.82
N GLU A 91 -2.15 17.30 15.63
CA GLU A 91 -0.73 17.61 15.35
C GLU A 91 0.11 16.34 15.12
N SER A 92 -0.24 15.24 15.79
CA SER A 92 0.42 13.93 15.59
C SER A 92 0.31 13.42 14.15
N ILE A 93 -0.80 13.69 13.45
CA ILE A 93 -1.02 13.26 12.07
C ILE A 93 -0.16 14.09 11.12
N TYR A 94 -0.08 15.42 11.34
CA TYR A 94 0.83 16.28 10.58
C TYR A 94 2.30 15.87 10.77
N MET A 95 2.69 15.56 12.01
CA MET A 95 4.02 15.03 12.31
C MET A 95 4.28 13.72 11.57
N LEU A 96 3.32 12.79 11.55
CA LEU A 96 3.44 11.53 10.83
C LEU A 96 3.57 11.74 9.31
N ALA A 97 2.79 12.66 8.74
CA ALA A 97 2.82 13.02 7.32
C ALA A 97 4.10 13.76 6.88
N SER A 98 4.87 14.28 7.84
CA SER A 98 6.14 14.97 7.56
C SER A 98 7.32 14.03 7.34
N PHE A 99 7.18 12.74 7.66
CA PHE A 99 8.22 11.75 7.43
C PHE A 99 8.51 11.61 5.93
N CYS A 100 9.80 11.56 5.59
CA CYS A 100 10.25 11.31 4.23
C CYS A 100 10.73 9.86 4.10
N GLN A 101 10.43 9.24 2.97
CA GLN A 101 10.91 7.89 2.66
C GLN A 101 12.41 7.87 2.38
N PRO A 102 13.12 6.77 2.66
CA PRO A 102 12.62 5.57 3.35
C PRO A 102 12.44 5.81 4.85
N ILE A 103 11.36 5.26 5.41
CA ILE A 103 11.06 5.39 6.84
C ILE A 103 11.62 4.20 7.61
N ASP A 104 12.49 4.50 8.58
CA ASP A 104 12.95 3.51 9.57
C ASP A 104 11.83 3.14 10.55
N TYR A 105 11.67 1.84 10.79
CA TYR A 105 10.62 1.28 11.65
C TYR A 105 10.69 1.84 13.08
N TYR A 106 11.88 1.84 13.68
CA TYR A 106 12.05 2.27 15.07
C TYR A 106 11.91 3.79 15.22
N ALA A 107 12.30 4.54 14.19
CA ALA A 107 12.14 5.98 14.15
C ALA A 107 10.66 6.41 14.08
N ILE A 108 9.82 5.72 13.31
CA ILE A 108 8.40 6.11 13.15
C ILE A 108 7.50 5.61 14.29
N LEU A 109 7.84 4.50 14.92
CA LEU A 109 7.00 3.85 15.93
C LEU A 109 6.50 4.79 17.05
N PRO A 110 7.31 5.69 17.64
CA PRO A 110 6.82 6.64 18.66
C PRO A 110 5.74 7.60 18.15
N TYR A 111 5.85 8.03 16.88
CA TYR A 111 4.92 8.96 16.24
C TYR A 111 3.63 8.25 15.84
N LEU A 112 3.76 7.04 15.29
CA LEU A 112 2.61 6.18 14.99
C LEU A 112 1.80 5.88 16.26
N ASN A 113 2.47 5.48 17.35
CA ASN A 113 1.83 5.27 18.66
C ASN A 113 1.15 6.53 19.20
N LYS A 114 1.68 7.73 18.91
CA LYS A 114 1.04 8.99 19.30
C LYS A 114 -0.28 9.18 18.54
N VAL A 115 -0.30 8.94 17.22
CA VAL A 115 -1.53 9.01 16.43
C VAL A 115 -2.56 8.01 16.93
N PHE A 116 -2.17 6.77 17.25
CA PHE A 116 -3.09 5.78 17.82
C PHE A 116 -3.73 6.27 19.12
N ARG A 117 -2.95 6.85 20.04
CA ARG A 117 -3.51 7.42 21.28
C ARG A 117 -4.45 8.59 21.03
N ASP A 118 -4.05 9.53 20.16
CA ASP A 118 -4.83 10.73 19.88
C ASP A 118 -6.18 10.38 19.23
N LEU A 119 -6.19 9.38 18.33
CA LEU A 119 -7.38 8.87 17.66
C LEU A 119 -8.12 7.77 18.43
N ARG A 120 -7.63 7.40 19.63
CA ARG A 120 -8.15 6.29 20.45
C ARG A 120 -8.25 4.95 19.70
N LEU A 121 -7.30 4.71 18.81
CA LEU A 121 -7.15 3.46 18.10
C LEU A 121 -6.34 2.46 18.94
N VAL A 122 -6.73 1.19 18.84
CA VAL A 122 -6.06 0.08 19.52
C VAL A 122 -5.49 -0.82 18.45
N GLU A 123 -4.22 -1.16 18.59
CA GLU A 123 -3.55 -2.08 17.69
C GLU A 123 -4.20 -3.47 17.75
N TYR A 124 -4.16 -4.17 16.63
CA TYR A 124 -4.80 -5.47 16.51
C TYR A 124 -3.97 -6.57 17.15
N GLU A 125 -4.68 -7.51 17.78
CA GLU A 125 -4.14 -8.81 18.18
C GLU A 125 -3.86 -9.66 16.93
N GLU A 126 -2.98 -10.64 17.06
CA GLU A 126 -2.43 -11.46 15.97
C GLU A 126 -3.46 -11.91 14.92
N LYS A 127 -4.60 -12.48 15.37
CA LYS A 127 -5.65 -12.97 14.46
C LYS A 127 -6.28 -11.85 13.62
N LEU A 128 -6.60 -10.72 14.24
CA LEU A 128 -7.18 -9.56 13.53
C LEU A 128 -6.15 -8.91 12.62
N ALA A 129 -4.89 -8.88 13.05
CA ALA A 129 -3.79 -8.39 12.25
C ALA A 129 -3.59 -9.22 10.97
N ARG A 130 -3.57 -10.56 11.10
CA ARG A 130 -3.50 -11.48 9.94
C ARG A 130 -4.67 -11.28 8.98
N ASN A 131 -5.90 -11.16 9.48
CA ASN A 131 -7.06 -10.91 8.63
C ASN A 131 -6.96 -9.57 7.89
N SER A 132 -6.53 -8.51 8.58
CA SER A 132 -6.43 -7.17 7.99
C SER A 132 -5.34 -7.08 6.93
N PHE A 133 -4.19 -7.75 7.14
CA PHE A 133 -3.17 -7.94 6.12
C PHE A 133 -3.74 -8.59 4.85
N ASN A 134 -4.46 -9.69 5.02
CA ASN A 134 -5.06 -10.42 3.90
C ASN A 134 -6.12 -9.60 3.18
N ILE A 135 -7.02 -8.96 3.92
CA ILE A 135 -8.07 -8.08 3.36
C ILE A 135 -7.44 -6.93 2.56
N TYR A 136 -6.36 -6.32 3.05
CA TYR A 136 -5.67 -5.25 2.34
C TYR A 136 -5.14 -5.71 0.97
N HIS A 137 -4.36 -6.79 0.94
CA HIS A 137 -3.78 -7.28 -0.32
C HIS A 137 -4.83 -7.87 -1.27
N LEU A 138 -5.86 -8.55 -0.74
CA LEU A 138 -6.99 -9.05 -1.54
C LEU A 138 -7.79 -7.90 -2.16
N ASN A 139 -7.99 -6.79 -1.43
CA ASN A 139 -8.66 -5.61 -1.96
C ASN A 139 -7.89 -5.01 -3.15
N LEU A 140 -6.56 -4.92 -3.04
CA LEU A 140 -5.70 -4.45 -4.14
C LEU A 140 -5.77 -5.39 -5.37
N ILE A 141 -5.73 -6.71 -5.14
CA ILE A 141 -5.93 -7.70 -6.21
C ILE A 141 -7.28 -7.50 -6.89
N ASN A 142 -8.37 -7.42 -6.12
CA ASN A 142 -9.72 -7.26 -6.67
C ASN A 142 -9.87 -5.96 -7.49
N LYS A 143 -9.12 -4.91 -7.14
CA LYS A 143 -9.03 -3.65 -7.88
C LYS A 143 -8.10 -3.70 -9.10
N GLY A 144 -7.38 -4.80 -9.30
CA GLY A 144 -6.41 -4.97 -10.40
C GLY A 144 -5.09 -4.22 -10.18
N ILE A 145 -4.78 -3.84 -8.94
CA ILE A 145 -3.58 -3.07 -8.60
C ILE A 145 -2.45 -4.03 -8.26
N ASP A 146 -1.37 -4.00 -9.06
CA ASP A 146 -0.15 -4.81 -8.87
C ASP A 146 -0.43 -6.26 -8.46
N VAL A 147 -1.34 -6.93 -9.21
CA VAL A 147 -1.93 -8.21 -8.81
C VAL A 147 -0.87 -9.25 -8.46
N LYS A 148 0.18 -9.38 -9.28
CA LYS A 148 1.27 -10.35 -9.04
C LYS A 148 2.03 -10.08 -7.73
N TYR A 149 2.30 -8.81 -7.42
CA TYR A 149 2.99 -8.42 -6.19
C TYR A 149 2.12 -8.70 -4.96
N ASN A 150 0.86 -8.26 -4.98
CA ASN A 150 -0.06 -8.49 -3.88
C ASN A 150 -0.34 -9.99 -3.66
N LEU A 151 -0.41 -10.78 -4.74
CA LEU A 151 -0.49 -12.23 -4.65
C LEU A 151 0.73 -12.84 -3.95
N SER A 152 1.94 -12.41 -4.31
CA SER A 152 3.16 -12.91 -3.64
C SER A 152 3.20 -12.59 -2.15
N LYS A 153 2.61 -11.46 -1.72
CA LYS A 153 2.52 -11.10 -0.30
C LYS A 153 1.58 -12.04 0.45
N ILE A 154 0.42 -12.36 -0.11
CA ILE A 154 -0.52 -13.31 0.48
C ILE A 154 0.11 -14.70 0.59
N VAL A 155 0.75 -15.18 -0.47
CA VAL A 155 1.38 -16.52 -0.50
C VAL A 155 2.56 -16.62 0.46
N ALA A 156 3.36 -15.56 0.61
CA ALA A 156 4.48 -15.57 1.53
C ALA A 156 4.07 -15.49 3.01
N PHE A 157 2.93 -14.86 3.30
CA PHE A 157 2.48 -14.60 4.68
C PHE A 157 1.59 -15.70 5.26
N ASN A 158 0.96 -16.51 4.40
CA ASN A 158 -0.01 -17.51 4.82
C ASN A 158 0.44 -18.92 4.47
N ASP A 159 -0.06 -19.87 5.26
CA ASP A 159 0.10 -21.29 5.00
C ASP A 159 -0.72 -21.71 3.78
N TYR A 160 -0.33 -22.82 3.14
CA TYR A 160 -0.97 -23.32 1.94
C TYR A 160 -2.48 -23.50 2.11
N GLU A 161 -2.94 -24.07 3.23
CA GLU A 161 -4.36 -24.35 3.48
C GLU A 161 -5.24 -23.09 3.54
N PHE A 162 -4.64 -21.94 3.86
CA PHE A 162 -5.38 -20.68 3.92
C PHE A 162 -5.68 -20.12 2.52
N CYS A 163 -4.75 -20.30 1.59
CA CYS A 163 -4.76 -19.65 0.27
C CYS A 163 -4.50 -20.61 -0.89
N ASP A 164 -4.88 -21.88 -0.76
CA ASP A 164 -4.58 -22.99 -1.68
C ASP A 164 -4.74 -22.63 -3.17
N ASP A 165 -5.90 -22.10 -3.57
CA ASP A 165 -6.17 -21.68 -4.95
C ASP A 165 -5.25 -20.55 -5.41
N LEU A 166 -5.01 -19.56 -4.55
CA LEU A 166 -4.13 -18.42 -4.84
C LEU A 166 -2.66 -18.85 -4.87
N TYR A 167 -2.27 -19.78 -4.01
CA TYR A 167 -0.95 -20.39 -3.98
C TYR A 167 -0.67 -21.10 -5.31
N LEU A 168 -1.56 -21.96 -5.78
CA LEU A 168 -1.41 -22.65 -7.06
C LEU A 168 -1.34 -21.66 -8.24
N LEU A 169 -2.19 -20.63 -8.23
CA LEU A 169 -2.18 -19.59 -9.26
C LEU A 169 -0.88 -18.74 -9.24
N HIS A 170 -0.27 -18.55 -8.07
CA HIS A 170 1.02 -17.86 -7.98
C HIS A 170 2.13 -18.62 -8.72
N TYR A 171 2.25 -19.92 -8.46
CA TYR A 171 3.24 -20.75 -9.17
C TYR A 171 2.90 -20.91 -10.64
N ALA A 172 1.61 -21.06 -10.98
CA ALA A 172 1.14 -21.07 -12.35
C ALA A 172 1.58 -19.82 -13.13
N TRP A 173 1.50 -18.63 -12.53
CA TRP A 173 1.93 -17.39 -13.18
C TRP A 173 3.43 -17.36 -13.43
N ASN A 174 4.23 -17.79 -12.45
CA ASN A 174 5.68 -17.83 -12.63
C ASN A 174 6.08 -18.81 -13.74
N GLU A 175 5.51 -20.03 -13.77
CA GLU A 175 5.77 -21.00 -14.84
C GLU A 175 5.31 -20.52 -16.21
N LEU A 176 4.12 -19.93 -16.32
CA LEU A 176 3.63 -19.38 -17.58
C LEU A 176 4.56 -18.29 -18.12
N PHE A 177 5.14 -17.47 -17.24
CA PHE A 177 6.08 -16.43 -17.63
C PHE A 177 7.45 -17.00 -18.05
N GLU A 178 7.94 -18.03 -17.36
CA GLU A 178 9.27 -18.61 -17.59
C GLU A 178 9.31 -19.64 -18.74
N ILE A 179 8.28 -20.48 -18.83
CA ILE A 179 8.24 -21.70 -19.65
C ILE A 179 7.12 -21.62 -20.72
N GLY A 180 6.12 -20.74 -20.54
CA GLY A 180 5.00 -20.59 -21.47
C GLY A 180 3.87 -21.61 -21.27
N SER A 181 3.95 -22.45 -20.23
CA SER A 181 2.93 -23.43 -19.86
C SER A 181 2.99 -23.72 -18.37
N THR A 182 1.92 -24.25 -17.77
CA THR A 182 1.91 -24.64 -16.36
C THR A 182 1.21 -25.98 -16.11
N GLY A 183 1.71 -26.73 -15.12
CA GLY A 183 1.08 -27.96 -14.62
C GLY A 183 0.07 -27.72 -13.48
N TYR A 184 0.06 -26.53 -12.88
CA TYR A 184 -0.72 -26.26 -11.67
C TYR A 184 -2.20 -25.98 -11.92
N TYR A 185 -2.55 -25.49 -13.10
CA TYR A 185 -3.92 -25.07 -13.40
C TYR A 185 -4.26 -25.28 -14.88
N GLN A 186 -5.32 -26.04 -15.15
CA GLN A 186 -5.80 -26.25 -16.52
C GLN A 186 -6.51 -25.00 -17.05
N ASN A 187 -6.36 -24.74 -18.35
CA ASN A 187 -6.99 -23.62 -19.06
C ASN A 187 -6.59 -22.21 -18.55
N VAL A 188 -5.41 -22.09 -17.94
CA VAL A 188 -4.82 -20.80 -17.56
C VAL A 188 -3.71 -20.44 -18.55
N SER A 189 -3.71 -19.18 -18.97
CA SER A 189 -2.69 -18.57 -19.83
C SER A 189 -2.33 -17.19 -19.27
N LEU A 190 -1.28 -16.56 -19.84
CA LEU A 190 -0.92 -15.18 -19.48
C LEU A 190 -2.06 -14.19 -19.73
N ASP A 191 -2.96 -14.47 -20.67
CA ASP A 191 -4.08 -13.59 -21.02
C ASP A 191 -5.22 -13.61 -19.99
N ASN A 192 -5.36 -14.70 -19.20
CA ASN A 192 -6.51 -14.89 -18.32
C ASN A 192 -6.14 -15.12 -16.84
N ILE A 193 -4.87 -15.30 -16.52
CA ILE A 193 -4.44 -15.66 -15.16
C ILE A 193 -4.79 -14.57 -14.14
N GLU A 194 -4.65 -13.29 -14.51
CA GLU A 194 -4.99 -12.19 -13.61
C GLU A 194 -6.48 -12.21 -13.25
N GLN A 195 -7.36 -12.46 -14.23
CA GLN A 195 -8.79 -12.60 -13.97
C GLN A 195 -9.06 -13.76 -13.02
N LYS A 196 -8.42 -14.92 -13.20
CA LYS A 196 -8.57 -16.09 -12.33
C LYS A 196 -8.13 -15.80 -10.90
N ILE A 197 -7.03 -15.06 -10.73
CA ILE A 197 -6.55 -14.64 -9.41
C ILE A 197 -7.57 -13.71 -8.74
N ARG A 198 -8.15 -12.78 -9.48
CA ARG A 198 -9.19 -11.87 -8.95
C ARG A 198 -10.46 -12.61 -8.55
N GLU A 199 -10.89 -13.60 -9.33
CA GLU A 199 -12.02 -14.47 -9.00
C GLU A 199 -11.81 -15.20 -7.66
N GLN A 200 -10.61 -15.78 -7.46
CA GLN A 200 -10.29 -16.49 -6.22
C GLN A 200 -10.04 -15.55 -5.04
N ALA A 201 -9.43 -14.39 -5.29
CA ALA A 201 -9.23 -13.37 -4.27
C ALA A 201 -10.57 -12.84 -3.73
N SER A 202 -11.56 -12.63 -4.59
CA SER A 202 -12.91 -12.22 -4.17
C SER A 202 -13.56 -13.25 -3.25
N ARG A 203 -13.49 -14.54 -3.62
CA ARG A 203 -14.03 -15.64 -2.79
C ARG A 203 -13.34 -15.77 -1.44
N LEU A 204 -12.01 -15.61 -1.41
CA LEU A 204 -11.27 -15.63 -0.16
C LEU A 204 -11.62 -14.43 0.71
N MET A 205 -11.77 -13.24 0.12
CA MET A 205 -12.15 -12.03 0.83
C MET A 205 -13.53 -12.16 1.48
N GLU A 206 -14.52 -12.72 0.79
CA GLU A 206 -15.86 -13.01 1.32
C GLU A 206 -15.85 -13.94 2.55
N ARG A 207 -14.86 -14.83 2.67
CA ARG A 207 -14.70 -15.71 3.85
C ARG A 207 -14.12 -14.98 5.06
N LEU A 208 -13.47 -13.84 4.86
CA LEU A 208 -12.77 -13.08 5.90
C LEU A 208 -13.62 -11.93 6.46
N THR A 209 -14.63 -11.49 5.72
CA THR A 209 -15.56 -10.39 6.07
C THR A 209 -16.88 -10.92 6.61
#